data_AF-A0A961WYQ0-F1
#
_entry.id   AF-A0A961WYQ0-F1
#
_cell.length_a   1.000
_cell.length_b   1.000
_cell.length_c   1.000
_cell.angle_alpha   90.00
_cell.angle_beta   90.00
_cell.angle_gamma   90.00
#
_symmetry.space_group_name_H-M   'P 1'
#
loop_
_entity.id
_entity.type
_entity.pdbx_description
1 polymer ?
#
loop_
_entity_poly.entity_id
_entity_poly.type
_entity_poly.pdbx_seq_one_letter_code
_entity_poly.pdbx_strand_id
1 'polypeptide(L)'
;TLDSMGHRFGHDCVQMDKACFMMDAMLAAFLPGWVQAGYEVIVTADHGQTDRGHHGGHEDLQQDFALYYFGNGKGPAPDTLLDQLQLAPTVLKRLGAEIPETMKAKPFLA
;
A
#
# COMPACT_ATOMS: atom_id res chain seq x y z
N THR A 1 13.00 -8.41 3.73
CA THR A 1 11.86 -7.73 3.07
C THR A 1 12.42 -6.62 2.19
N LEU A 2 11.58 -5.88 1.44
CA LEU A 2 12.05 -4.68 0.72
C LEU A 2 12.66 -3.67 1.70
N ASP A 3 12.04 -3.46 2.85
CA ASP A 3 12.57 -2.69 3.98
C ASP A 3 14.02 -3.08 4.34
N SER A 4 14.28 -4.38 4.59
CA SER A 4 15.64 -4.84 4.94
C SER A 4 16.64 -4.66 3.79
N MET A 5 16.19 -4.70 2.53
CA MET A 5 17.05 -4.44 1.38
C MET A 5 17.41 -2.96 1.31
N GLY A 6 16.44 -2.07 1.52
CA GLY A 6 16.67 -0.62 1.54
C GLY A 6 17.61 -0.21 2.67
N HIS A 7 17.42 -0.74 3.88
CA HIS A 7 18.35 -0.53 5.00
C HIS A 7 19.79 -0.95 4.69
N ARG A 8 19.96 -2.08 3.99
CA ARG A 8 21.28 -2.67 3.78
C ARG A 8 22.02 -2.08 2.57
N PHE A 9 21.28 -1.71 1.53
CA PHE A 9 21.86 -1.39 0.22
C PHE A 9 21.40 -0.05 -0.36
N GLY A 10 20.41 0.62 0.23
CA GLY A 10 19.74 1.76 -0.38
C GLY A 10 18.78 1.34 -1.51
N HIS A 11 18.15 2.31 -2.17
CA HIS A 11 17.12 2.04 -3.18
C HIS A 11 17.65 1.92 -4.60
N ASP A 12 18.67 2.70 -4.97
CA ASP A 12 19.28 2.67 -6.30
C ASP A 12 20.37 1.59 -6.39
N CYS A 13 19.95 0.33 -6.33
CA CYS A 13 20.88 -0.81 -6.43
C CYS A 13 20.23 -2.08 -7.01
N VAL A 14 21.08 -2.94 -7.58
CA VAL A 14 20.65 -4.20 -8.20
C VAL A 14 19.99 -5.18 -7.21
N GLN A 15 20.27 -5.05 -5.91
CA GLN A 15 19.63 -5.86 -4.87
C GLN A 15 18.18 -5.46 -4.68
N MET A 16 17.90 -4.15 -4.66
CA MET A 16 16.53 -3.63 -4.59
C MET A 16 15.77 -3.96 -5.86
N ASP A 17 16.36 -3.79 -7.04
CA ASP A 17 15.74 -4.17 -8.32
C ASP A 17 15.28 -5.62 -8.31
N LYS A 18 16.18 -6.55 -7.94
CA LYS A 18 15.86 -7.97 -7.85
C LYS A 18 14.77 -8.26 -6.82
N ALA A 19 14.79 -7.58 -5.68
CA ALA A 19 13.76 -7.75 -4.65
C ALA A 19 12.38 -7.27 -5.16
N CYS A 20 12.32 -6.14 -5.87
CA CYS A 20 11.11 -5.66 -6.53
C CYS A 20 10.61 -6.63 -7.61
N PHE A 21 11.49 -7.15 -8.48
CA PHE A 21 11.12 -8.14 -9.50
C PHE A 21 10.58 -9.44 -8.89
N MET A 22 11.16 -9.92 -7.78
CA MET A 22 10.63 -11.09 -7.09
C MET A 22 9.25 -10.81 -6.48
N MET A 23 9.03 -9.63 -5.89
CA MET A 23 7.73 -9.24 -5.35
C MET A 23 6.67 -9.19 -6.45
N ASP A 24 6.99 -8.58 -7.59
CA ASP A 24 6.13 -8.53 -8.77
C ASP A 24 5.74 -9.94 -9.25
N ALA A 25 6.73 -10.82 -9.44
CA ALA A 25 6.47 -12.20 -9.85
C ALA A 25 5.60 -12.97 -8.85
N MET A 26 5.79 -12.76 -7.54
CA MET A 26 4.95 -13.36 -6.51
C MET A 26 3.51 -12.83 -6.58
N LEU A 27 3.31 -11.52 -6.69
CA LEU A 27 1.98 -10.92 -6.83
C LEU A 27 1.29 -11.41 -8.09
N ALA A 28 2.00 -11.47 -9.23
CA ALA A 28 1.46 -11.93 -10.51
C ALA A 28 0.94 -13.38 -10.44
N ALA A 29 1.52 -14.24 -9.60
CA ALA A 29 1.09 -15.62 -9.43
C ALA A 29 -0.26 -15.76 -8.70
N PHE A 30 -0.63 -14.82 -7.82
CA PHE A 30 -1.80 -14.94 -6.96
C PHE A 30 -2.88 -13.88 -7.21
N LEU A 31 -2.47 -12.64 -7.45
CA LEU A 31 -3.37 -11.49 -7.58
C LEU A 31 -4.47 -11.71 -8.64
N PRO A 32 -4.17 -12.20 -9.86
CA PRO A 32 -5.22 -12.48 -10.84
C PRO A 32 -6.23 -13.52 -10.35
N GLY A 33 -5.76 -14.56 -9.65
CA GLY A 33 -6.60 -15.61 -9.11
C GLY A 33 -7.54 -15.10 -8.00
N TRP A 34 -7.04 -14.26 -7.08
CA TRP A 34 -7.86 -13.64 -6.05
C TRP A 34 -8.93 -12.72 -6.63
N VAL A 35 -8.57 -11.88 -7.60
CA VAL A 35 -9.52 -11.00 -8.28
C VAL A 35 -10.60 -11.81 -9.01
N GLN A 36 -10.22 -12.89 -9.72
CA GLN A 36 -11.18 -13.78 -10.40
C GLN A 36 -12.09 -14.52 -9.41
N ALA A 37 -11.60 -14.85 -8.22
CA ALA A 37 -12.40 -15.44 -7.15
C ALA A 37 -13.32 -14.44 -6.44
N GLY A 38 -13.31 -13.17 -6.86
CA GLY A 38 -14.19 -12.12 -6.33
C GLY A 38 -13.66 -11.39 -5.09
N TYR A 39 -12.39 -11.57 -4.75
CA TYR A 39 -11.75 -10.77 -3.70
C TYR A 39 -11.39 -9.37 -4.21
N GLU A 40 -11.44 -8.40 -3.31
CA GLU A 40 -10.81 -7.10 -3.50
C GLU A 40 -9.43 -7.11 -2.85
N VAL A 41 -8.44 -6.53 -3.51
CA VAL A 41 -7.06 -6.53 -3.02
C VAL A 41 -6.52 -5.10 -2.96
N ILE A 42 -5.97 -4.72 -1.81
CA ILE A 42 -5.16 -3.51 -1.64
C ILE A 42 -3.71 -3.95 -1.46
N VAL A 43 -2.81 -3.40 -2.28
CA VAL A 43 -1.36 -3.51 -2.10
C VAL A 43 -0.85 -2.14 -1.69
N THR A 44 -0.23 -2.06 -0.52
CA THR A 44 0.25 -0.80 0.07
C THR A 44 1.51 -1.04 0.88
N ALA A 45 2.18 0.04 1.29
CA ALA A 45 3.25 0.00 2.28
C ALA A 45 2.80 0.60 3.62
N ASP A 46 3.52 0.25 4.68
CA ASP A 46 3.42 0.83 6.02
C ASP A 46 4.15 2.18 6.12
N HIS A 47 5.22 2.36 5.36
CA HIS A 47 5.96 3.62 5.25
C HIS A 47 6.76 3.71 3.93
N GLY A 48 7.25 4.91 3.63
CA GLY A 48 8.31 5.12 2.65
C GLY A 48 9.70 4.89 3.26
N GLN A 49 10.75 5.13 2.49
CA GLN A 49 12.14 5.05 2.95
C GLN A 49 13.01 5.98 2.08
N THR A 50 13.95 6.69 2.71
CA THR A 50 14.91 7.56 2.00
C THR A 50 15.85 6.75 1.10
N ASP A 51 16.47 7.39 0.11
CA ASP A 51 17.42 6.74 -0.81
C ASP A 51 18.57 5.98 -0.10
N ARG A 52 18.90 6.43 1.11
CA ARG A 52 19.95 5.83 1.96
C ARG A 52 19.43 4.75 2.91
N GLY A 53 18.16 4.37 2.83
CA GLY A 53 17.61 3.26 3.59
C GLY A 53 17.08 3.64 4.98
N HIS A 54 16.76 4.90 5.28
CA HIS A 54 16.19 5.30 6.56
C HIS A 54 14.71 5.68 6.45
N HIS A 55 13.94 5.39 7.49
CA HIS A 55 12.53 5.76 7.64
C HIS A 55 12.23 6.17 9.10
N GLY A 56 11.01 6.65 9.37
CA GLY A 56 10.56 7.09 10.70
C GLY A 56 10.62 8.61 10.95
N GLY A 57 11.09 9.37 9.97
CA GLY A 57 11.04 10.83 9.95
C GLY A 57 9.76 11.42 9.34
N HIS A 58 9.74 12.74 9.19
CA HIS A 58 8.63 13.52 8.63
C HIS A 58 8.91 14.01 7.20
N GLU A 59 9.88 13.41 6.51
CA GLU A 59 10.18 13.73 5.12
C GLU A 59 9.21 12.98 4.20
N ASP A 60 8.88 13.58 3.05
CA ASP A 60 7.98 13.00 2.05
C ASP A 60 8.40 11.58 1.66
N LEU A 61 9.70 11.34 1.38
CA LEU A 61 10.20 10.00 1.04
C LEU A 61 9.96 8.93 2.13
N GLN A 62 9.74 9.34 3.39
CA GLN A 62 9.51 8.44 4.52
C GLN A 62 8.02 8.28 4.84
N GLN A 63 7.19 9.27 4.49
CA GLN A 63 5.75 9.29 4.79
C GLN A 63 4.88 8.91 3.60
N ASP A 64 5.31 9.20 2.38
CA ASP A 64 4.61 8.83 1.16
C ASP A 64 4.71 7.32 0.96
N PHE A 65 3.57 6.70 0.69
CA PHE A 65 3.46 5.28 0.39
C PHE A 65 2.55 5.08 -0.82
N ALA A 66 2.83 4.02 -1.58
CA ALA A 66 1.98 3.65 -2.70
C ALA A 66 0.73 2.90 -2.21
N LEU A 67 -0.40 3.12 -2.87
CA LEU A 67 -1.64 2.36 -2.69
C LEU A 67 -2.19 1.94 -4.04
N TYR A 68 -2.25 0.64 -4.27
CA TYR A 68 -2.87 0.03 -5.45
C TYR A 68 -4.11 -0.73 -5.02
N TYR A 69 -5.22 -0.52 -5.72
CA TYR A 69 -6.50 -1.16 -5.44
C TYR A 69 -6.99 -1.95 -6.66
N PHE A 70 -7.34 -3.21 -6.43
CA PHE A 70 -7.89 -4.13 -7.40
C PHE A 70 -9.25 -4.60 -6.92
N GLY A 71 -10.31 -4.00 -7.44
CA GLY A 71 -11.68 -4.30 -7.04
C GLY A 71 -12.69 -3.38 -7.73
N ASN A 72 -13.96 -3.47 -7.29
CA ASN A 72 -15.08 -2.75 -7.92
C ASN A 72 -15.46 -1.44 -7.22
N GLY A 73 -14.82 -1.12 -6.09
CA GLY A 73 -15.03 0.12 -5.36
C GLY A 73 -14.57 1.34 -6.15
N LYS A 74 -15.29 2.45 -6.00
CA LYS A 74 -14.91 3.70 -6.68
C LYS A 74 -13.99 4.51 -5.77
N GLY A 75 -12.75 4.71 -6.22
CA GLY A 75 -11.79 5.59 -5.56
C GLY A 75 -12.03 7.07 -5.83
N PRO A 76 -11.27 7.94 -5.14
CA PRO A 76 -11.30 9.38 -5.37
C PRO A 76 -10.56 9.74 -6.68
N ALA A 77 -10.45 11.04 -6.99
CA ALA A 77 -9.70 11.48 -8.16
C ALA A 77 -8.21 11.08 -8.05
N PRO A 78 -7.50 10.82 -9.17
CA PRO A 78 -6.13 10.29 -9.16
C PRO A 78 -5.13 11.04 -8.28
N ASP A 79 -5.21 12.37 -8.20
CA ASP A 79 -4.29 13.21 -7.42
C ASP A 79 -4.78 13.50 -5.99
N THR A 80 -5.77 12.73 -5.51
CA THR A 80 -6.26 12.90 -4.15
C THR A 80 -5.24 12.35 -3.16
N LEU A 81 -4.70 13.22 -2.31
CA LEU A 81 -3.86 12.80 -1.19
C LEU A 81 -4.68 11.93 -0.24
N LEU A 82 -4.17 10.73 0.03
CA LEU A 82 -4.75 9.78 0.96
C LEU A 82 -3.97 9.80 2.28
N ASP A 83 -4.69 9.66 3.38
CA ASP A 83 -4.13 9.42 4.71
C ASP A 83 -4.22 7.92 5.02
N GLN A 84 -3.12 7.34 5.53
CA GLN A 84 -3.06 5.93 5.90
C GLN A 84 -4.13 5.53 6.93
N LEU A 85 -4.55 6.46 7.80
CA LEU A 85 -5.65 6.26 8.74
C LEU A 85 -7.00 6.01 8.06
N GLN A 86 -7.14 6.37 6.77
CA GLN A 86 -8.34 6.06 6.00
C GLN A 86 -8.42 4.59 5.56
N LEU A 87 -7.32 3.82 5.60
CA LEU A 87 -7.29 2.42 5.16
C LEU A 87 -8.29 1.54 5.93
N ALA A 88 -8.18 1.50 7.26
CA ALA A 88 -9.03 0.67 8.10
C ALA A 88 -10.53 0.97 7.95
N PRO A 89 -11.02 2.21 8.07
CA PRO A 89 -12.44 2.51 7.87
C PRO A 89 -12.88 2.25 6.42
N THR A 90 -11.97 2.38 5.44
CA THR A 90 -12.27 2.00 4.04
C THR A 90 -12.52 0.50 3.89
N VAL A 91 -11.64 -0.35 4.46
CA VAL A 91 -11.80 -1.80 4.40
C VAL A 91 -13.10 -2.23 5.11
N LEU A 92 -13.37 -1.70 6.30
CA LEU A 92 -14.61 -2.01 7.03
C LEU A 92 -15.86 -1.64 6.22
N LYS A 93 -15.87 -0.46 5.60
CA LYS A 93 -16.95 -0.05 4.71
C LYS A 93 -17.15 -1.01 3.54
N ARG A 94 -16.07 -1.44 2.87
CA ARG A 94 -16.14 -2.39 1.74
C ARG A 94 -16.66 -3.76 2.18
N LEU A 95 -16.37 -4.19 3.40
CA LEU A 95 -16.87 -5.42 3.99
C LEU A 95 -18.31 -5.31 4.51
N GLY A 96 -18.92 -4.11 4.52
CA GLY A 96 -20.22 -3.87 5.14
C GLY A 96 -20.22 -3.98 6.67
N ALA A 97 -19.04 -3.85 7.28
CA ALA A 97 -18.87 -3.91 8.73
C ALA A 97 -19.04 -2.51 9.37
N GLU A 98 -19.37 -2.48 10.66
CA GLU A 98 -19.44 -1.25 11.43
C GLU A 98 -18.06 -0.59 11.55
N ILE A 99 -18.02 0.73 11.38
CA ILE A 99 -16.81 1.53 11.57
C ILE A 99 -16.84 2.10 13.00
N PRO A 100 -15.87 1.76 13.87
CA PRO A 100 -15.82 2.29 15.22
C PRO A 100 -15.77 3.82 15.24
N GLU A 101 -16.47 4.45 16.18
CA GLU A 101 -16.51 5.91 16.32
C GLU A 101 -15.12 6.53 16.52
N THR A 102 -14.13 5.78 17.01
CA THR A 102 -12.75 6.23 17.19
C THR A 102 -11.98 6.37 15.88
N MET A 103 -12.41 5.74 14.78
CA MET A 103 -11.82 5.92 13.45
C MET A 103 -12.35 7.21 12.81
N LYS A 104 -11.60 8.30 12.96
CA LYS A 104 -12.04 9.64 12.50
C LYS A 104 -11.80 9.91 11.01
N ALA A 105 -10.92 9.14 10.37
CA ALA A 105 -10.60 9.28 8.96
C ALA A 105 -11.74 8.74 8.08
N LYS A 106 -12.07 9.45 6.99
CA LYS A 106 -13.20 9.09 6.12
C LYS A 106 -12.80 7.99 5.13
N PRO A 107 -13.64 6.96 4.90
CA PRO A 107 -13.41 5.99 3.83
C PRO A 107 -13.21 6.65 2.47
N PHE A 108 -12.24 6.19 1.67
CA PHE A 108 -11.96 6.74 0.33
C PHE A 108 -12.52 5.88 -0.81
N LEU A 109 -12.89 4.62 -0.56
CA LEU A 109 -13.63 3.80 -1.53
C LEU A 109 -15.14 3.87 -1.26
N ALA A 110 -15.91 4.08 -2.31
CA ALA A 110 -17.36 3.92 -2.33
C ALA A 110 -17.74 2.50 -2.77
#